data_AF-A0A0G4L8D4-F1
#
_entry.id   AF-A0A0G4L8D4-F1
#
_cell.length_a   1.000
_cell.length_b   1.000
_cell.length_c   1.000
_cell.angle_alpha   90.00
_cell.angle_beta   90.00
_cell.angle_gamma   90.00
#
_symmetry.space_group_name_H-M   'P 1'
#
loop_
_entity.id
_entity.type
_entity.pdbx_description
1 polymer ?
#
loop_
_entity_poly.entity_id
_entity_poly.type
_entity_poly.pdbx_seq_one_letter_code
_entity_poly.pdbx_strand_id
1 'polypeptide(L)'
;MTSIGKISFSGASFTSENTVALLHLNVDVCFWRCDPSPEFVPVGSALTVKRRVEAESRSIHRTACKLGFLFNEVIPDTPNLVKAYGKRVSEILALPKVKPQGTEEDEPFRPFIGADCTSIWDAATSGSPSISVLLLACMLADAWDAKTAISI
;
A
#
# COMPACT_ATOMS: atom_id res chain seq x y z
N MET A 1 -40.02 27.13 63.77
CA MET A 1 -39.21 25.91 63.97
C MET A 1 -39.17 25.19 62.62
N THR A 2 -38.12 25.40 61.82
CA THR A 2 -37.09 24.38 61.50
C THR A 2 -37.74 23.10 60.94
N SER A 3 -37.63 22.74 59.67
CA SER A 3 -36.37 22.45 58.97
C SER A 3 -36.65 22.33 57.46
N ILE A 4 -35.98 23.11 56.61
CA ILE A 4 -35.81 22.77 55.19
C ILE A 4 -34.59 21.85 55.17
N GLY A 5 -34.84 20.54 55.03
CA GLY A 5 -33.78 19.56 54.89
C GLY A 5 -32.92 19.90 53.67
N LYS A 6 -31.60 20.00 53.87
CA LYS A 6 -30.62 20.03 52.79
C LYS A 6 -30.74 18.73 52.01
N ILE A 7 -31.36 18.78 50.84
CA ILE A 7 -31.32 17.68 49.89
C ILE A 7 -29.96 17.77 49.20
N SER A 8 -28.98 17.03 49.73
CA SER A 8 -27.71 16.80 49.06
C SER A 8 -27.97 15.79 47.94
N PHE A 9 -28.36 16.29 46.76
CA PHE A 9 -28.30 15.49 45.54
C PHE A 9 -26.85 15.51 45.08
N SER A 10 -26.13 14.41 45.34
CA SER A 10 -24.80 14.18 44.77
C SER A 10 -24.87 14.49 43.29
N GLY A 11 -24.06 15.45 42.85
CA GLY A 11 -23.97 15.85 41.47
C GLY A 11 -23.73 14.60 40.63
N ALA A 12 -24.76 14.17 39.90
CA ALA A 12 -24.53 13.45 38.68
C ALA A 12 -23.81 14.45 37.78
N SER A 13 -22.48 14.42 37.84
CA SER A 13 -21.65 14.87 36.74
C SER A 13 -22.11 14.04 35.54
N PHE A 14 -23.07 14.57 34.79
CA PHE A 14 -23.14 14.27 33.36
C PHE A 14 -21.90 14.92 32.75
N THR A 15 -20.74 14.29 32.99
CA THR A 15 -19.71 14.27 31.97
C THR A 15 -20.38 13.57 30.81
N SER A 16 -20.87 14.35 29.86
CA SER A 16 -20.88 13.90 28.49
C SER A 16 -19.44 13.52 28.20
N GLU A 17 -19.11 12.25 28.43
CA GLU A 17 -18.02 11.59 27.76
C GLU A 17 -18.42 11.67 26.30
N ASN A 18 -18.01 12.77 25.67
CA ASN A 18 -18.05 12.92 24.25
C ASN A 18 -17.07 11.85 23.77
N THR A 19 -17.59 10.64 23.56
CA THR A 19 -16.93 9.48 22.97
C THR A 19 -16.64 9.79 21.51
N VAL A 20 -15.83 10.82 21.29
CA VAL A 20 -15.13 11.07 20.03
C VAL A 20 -14.06 9.97 19.82
N ALA A 21 -13.82 9.14 20.84
CA ALA A 21 -12.88 8.03 20.83
C ALA A 21 -13.23 6.87 19.87
N LEU A 22 -14.43 6.79 19.28
CA LEU A 22 -14.79 5.68 18.37
C LEU A 22 -15.66 6.13 17.19
N LEU A 23 -15.30 7.23 16.52
CA LEU A 23 -15.67 7.36 15.11
C LEU A 23 -14.82 6.36 14.32
N HIS A 24 -15.36 5.17 14.09
CA HIS A 24 -14.80 4.18 13.17
C HIS A 24 -15.01 4.66 11.72
N LEU A 25 -14.37 5.78 11.36
CA LEU A 25 -14.34 6.31 10.01
C LEU A 25 -13.51 5.36 9.16
N ASN A 26 -14.19 4.38 8.54
CA ASN A 26 -13.62 3.56 7.48
C ASN A 26 -13.56 4.40 6.21
N VAL A 27 -12.62 5.36 6.17
CA VAL A 27 -12.35 6.11 4.94
C VAL A 27 -11.71 5.14 3.96
N ASP A 28 -12.44 4.79 2.91
CA ASP A 28 -11.90 3.96 1.85
C ASP A 28 -11.06 4.83 0.91
N VAL A 29 -9.81 5.11 1.31
CA VAL A 29 -8.84 5.94 0.56
C VAL A 29 -8.41 5.28 -0.77
N CYS A 30 -9.00 4.13 -1.12
CA CYS A 30 -8.53 3.23 -2.16
C CYS A 30 -9.24 3.40 -3.49
N PHE A 31 -10.06 4.44 -3.63
CA PHE A 31 -10.70 4.78 -4.90
C PHE A 31 -9.78 5.60 -5.82
N TRP A 32 -8.76 6.26 -5.28
CA TRP A 32 -7.94 7.20 -6.03
C TRP A 32 -6.75 6.52 -6.69
N ARG A 33 -6.77 6.46 -8.02
CA ARG A 33 -5.66 6.02 -8.87
C ARG A 33 -4.87 7.25 -9.32
N CYS A 34 -3.58 7.25 -9.03
CA CYS A 34 -2.62 8.23 -9.54
C CYS A 34 -2.01 7.76 -10.86
N ASP A 35 -1.66 8.72 -11.71
CA ASP A 35 -0.80 8.45 -12.85
C ASP A 35 0.62 8.12 -12.35
N PRO A 36 1.21 6.99 -12.79
CA PRO A 36 2.53 6.59 -12.34
C PRO A 36 3.61 7.52 -12.92
N SER A 37 4.67 7.75 -12.15
CA SER A 37 5.84 8.49 -12.61
C SER A 37 6.46 7.84 -13.88
N PRO A 38 7.10 8.62 -14.76
CA PRO A 38 7.56 8.15 -16.07
C PRO A 38 8.52 6.94 -15.99
N GLU A 39 9.30 6.83 -14.92
CA GLU A 39 10.20 5.70 -14.68
C GLU A 39 9.50 4.36 -14.44
N PHE A 40 8.21 4.35 -14.05
CA PHE A 40 7.42 3.14 -13.81
C PHE A 40 6.52 2.76 -14.99
N VAL A 41 6.35 3.63 -16.00
CA VAL A 41 5.54 3.32 -17.19
C VAL A 41 5.94 2.00 -17.89
N PRO A 42 7.23 1.67 -18.04
CA PRO A 42 7.64 0.39 -18.62
C PRO A 42 7.19 -0.83 -17.81
N VAL A 43 7.03 -0.68 -16.49
CA VAL A 43 6.57 -1.75 -15.58
C VAL A 43 5.15 -2.18 -15.94
N GLY A 44 4.24 -1.23 -16.15
CA GLY A 44 2.87 -1.52 -16.54
C GLY A 44 2.74 -2.19 -17.91
N SER A 45 3.67 -1.88 -18.81
CA SER A 45 3.74 -2.50 -20.15
C SER A 45 4.40 -3.87 -20.16
N ALA A 46 5.15 -4.22 -19.10
CA ALA A 46 5.76 -5.53 -18.95
C ALA A 46 4.81 -6.56 -18.34
N LEU A 47 3.80 -6.12 -17.58
CA LEU A 47 2.82 -6.99 -16.94
C LEU A 47 1.84 -7.62 -17.94
N THR A 48 1.40 -8.84 -17.63
CA THR A 48 0.26 -9.44 -18.33
C THR A 48 -1.02 -8.69 -17.98
N VAL A 49 -2.02 -8.75 -18.87
CA VAL A 49 -3.33 -8.11 -18.66
C VAL A 49 -3.93 -8.51 -17.31
N LYS A 50 -3.81 -9.80 -16.96
CA LYS A 50 -4.29 -10.32 -15.68
C LYS A 50 -3.59 -9.66 -14.49
N ARG A 51 -2.25 -9.68 -14.44
CA ARG A 51 -1.48 -9.08 -13.34
C ARG A 51 -1.71 -7.58 -13.23
N ARG A 52 -1.87 -6.89 -14.37
CA ARG A 52 -2.19 -5.47 -14.38
C ARG A 52 -3.56 -5.19 -13.76
N VAL A 53 -4.59 -5.97 -14.11
CA VAL A 53 -5.91 -5.86 -13.49
C VAL A 53 -5.85 -6.22 -12.01
N GLU A 54 -5.08 -7.23 -11.63
CA GLU A 54 -4.89 -7.60 -10.22
C GLU A 54 -4.20 -6.50 -9.40
N ALA A 55 -3.19 -5.84 -9.97
CA ALA A 55 -2.55 -4.70 -9.37
C ALA A 55 -3.51 -3.52 -9.21
N GLU A 56 -4.34 -3.23 -10.22
CA GLU A 56 -5.14 -1.99 -10.26
C GLU A 56 -6.51 -2.08 -9.56
N SER A 57 -7.06 -3.27 -9.35
CA SER A 57 -8.46 -3.43 -8.92
C SER A 57 -8.67 -4.21 -7.62
N ARG A 58 -7.63 -4.82 -7.05
CA ARG A 58 -7.79 -5.79 -5.95
C ARG A 58 -7.32 -5.27 -4.60
N SER A 59 -7.41 -6.14 -3.60
CA SER A 59 -6.96 -5.93 -2.22
C SER A 59 -5.53 -5.43 -2.09
N ILE A 60 -4.66 -5.75 -3.06
CA ILE A 60 -3.27 -5.27 -3.10
C ILE A 60 -3.26 -3.74 -3.25
N HIS A 61 -3.99 -3.19 -4.23
CA HIS A 61 -4.20 -1.74 -4.39
C HIS A 61 -4.74 -1.08 -3.14
N ARG A 62 -5.74 -1.70 -2.53
CA ARG A 62 -6.32 -1.21 -1.29
C ARG A 62 -5.28 -1.10 -0.18
N THR A 63 -4.36 -2.06 -0.13
CA THR A 63 -3.30 -2.11 0.88
C THR A 63 -2.24 -1.06 0.59
N ALA A 64 -1.78 -0.95 -0.67
CA ALA A 64 -0.78 0.06 -1.05
C ALA A 64 -1.29 1.50 -0.85
N CYS A 65 -2.54 1.79 -1.19
CA CYS A 65 -3.16 3.10 -0.96
C CYS A 65 -3.29 3.40 0.54
N LYS A 66 -3.76 2.44 1.35
CA LYS A 66 -3.87 2.62 2.80
C LYS A 66 -2.53 2.84 3.46
N LEU A 67 -1.51 2.05 3.09
CA LEU A 67 -0.16 2.21 3.64
C LEU A 67 0.45 3.53 3.20
N GLY A 68 0.30 3.92 1.94
CA GLY A 68 0.77 5.21 1.44
C GLY A 68 0.14 6.38 2.20
N PHE A 69 -1.18 6.33 2.42
CA PHE A 69 -1.89 7.34 3.21
C PHE A 69 -1.46 7.34 4.68
N LEU A 70 -1.37 6.17 5.31
CA LEU A 70 -1.03 6.03 6.72
C LEU A 70 0.37 6.58 7.05
N PHE A 71 1.32 6.35 6.15
CA PHE A 71 2.72 6.72 6.37
C PHE A 71 3.14 8.01 5.65
N ASN A 72 2.21 8.71 4.98
CA ASN A 72 2.49 9.93 4.21
C ASN A 72 3.26 10.99 5.01
N GLU A 73 2.91 11.16 6.28
CA GLU A 73 3.52 12.18 7.16
C GLU A 73 4.88 11.75 7.75
N VAL A 74 5.19 10.46 7.74
CA VAL A 74 6.39 9.90 8.39
C VAL A 74 7.50 9.61 7.38
N ILE A 75 7.12 9.31 6.14
CA ILE A 75 8.06 8.95 5.09
C ILE A 75 8.85 10.19 4.65
N PRO A 76 10.19 10.13 4.61
CA PRO A 76 10.99 11.22 4.09
C PRO A 76 10.79 11.39 2.59
N ASP A 77 10.80 12.63 2.11
CA ASP A 77 10.77 12.92 0.68
C ASP A 77 12.09 12.45 0.03
N THR A 78 11.99 11.45 -0.84
CA THR A 78 13.15 10.77 -1.45
C THR A 78 13.02 10.61 -2.98
N PRO A 79 12.81 11.72 -3.72
CA PRO A 79 12.46 11.65 -5.15
C PRO A 79 13.57 11.02 -6.00
N ASN A 80 14.84 11.26 -5.63
CA ASN A 80 15.98 10.68 -6.33
C ASN A 80 16.09 9.16 -6.15
N LEU A 81 15.74 8.65 -4.96
CA LEU A 81 15.73 7.22 -4.67
C LEU A 81 14.61 6.53 -5.45
N VAL A 82 13.40 7.08 -5.41
CA VAL A 82 12.24 6.58 -6.16
C VAL A 82 12.54 6.52 -7.66
N LYS A 83 13.14 7.58 -8.20
CA LYS A 83 13.54 7.65 -9.62
C LYS A 83 14.61 6.60 -9.97
N ALA A 84 15.65 6.47 -9.15
CA ALA A 84 16.69 5.47 -9.36
C ALA A 84 16.13 4.04 -9.29
N TYR A 85 15.22 3.79 -8.36
CA TYR A 85 14.52 2.53 -8.23
C TYR A 85 13.68 2.20 -9.46
N GLY A 86 12.78 3.11 -9.89
CA GLY A 86 11.96 2.89 -11.08
C GLY A 86 12.79 2.68 -12.34
N LYS A 87 13.89 3.44 -12.50
CA LYS A 87 14.84 3.24 -13.60
C LYS A 87 15.44 1.83 -13.55
N ARG A 88 15.90 1.38 -12.37
CA ARG A 88 16.51 0.06 -12.20
C ARG A 88 15.53 -1.07 -12.48
N VAL A 89 14.28 -0.97 -12.00
CA VAL A 89 13.23 -1.95 -12.28
C VAL A 89 12.97 -2.02 -13.79
N SER A 90 12.84 -0.88 -14.45
CA SER A 90 12.64 -0.81 -15.90
C SER A 90 13.80 -1.40 -16.69
N GLU A 91 15.06 -1.17 -16.28
CA GLU A 91 16.24 -1.80 -16.88
C GLU A 91 16.21 -3.33 -16.73
N ILE A 92 15.85 -3.83 -15.55
CA ILE A 92 15.74 -5.28 -15.28
C ILE A 92 14.65 -5.91 -16.16
N LEU A 93 13.50 -5.23 -16.31
CA LEU A 93 12.40 -5.71 -17.14
C LEU A 93 12.69 -5.67 -18.64
N ALA A 94 13.65 -4.85 -19.07
CA ALA A 94 14.12 -4.83 -20.45
C ALA A 94 15.02 -6.03 -20.79
N LEU A 95 15.50 -6.78 -19.78
CA LEU A 95 16.33 -7.96 -20.01
C LEU A 95 15.49 -9.11 -20.61
N PRO A 96 15.92 -9.74 -21.72
CA PRO A 96 15.16 -10.82 -22.38
C PRO A 96 14.83 -12.00 -21.46
N LYS A 97 15.71 -12.30 -20.50
CA LYS A 97 15.51 -13.39 -19.52
C LYS A 97 14.39 -13.13 -18.52
N VAL A 98 14.05 -11.86 -18.27
CA VAL A 98 13.10 -11.47 -17.21
C VAL A 98 11.69 -11.25 -17.77
N LYS A 99 11.56 -11.14 -19.09
CA LYS A 99 10.27 -10.97 -19.80
C LYS A 99 9.94 -12.17 -20.71
N PRO A 100 9.86 -13.42 -20.19
CA PRO A 100 9.28 -14.49 -20.97
C PRO A 100 7.80 -14.15 -21.23
N GLN A 101 7.35 -14.28 -22.47
CA GLN A 101 5.93 -14.20 -22.78
C GLN A 101 5.36 -15.60 -22.87
N GLY A 102 4.19 -15.80 -22.27
CA GLY A 102 3.48 -17.06 -22.37
C GLY A 102 3.18 -17.40 -23.83
N THR A 103 3.64 -18.56 -24.26
CA THR A 103 3.40 -19.19 -25.55
C THR A 103 2.09 -19.99 -25.53
N GLU A 104 1.69 -20.56 -26.67
CA GLU A 104 0.51 -21.44 -26.72
C GLU A 104 0.75 -22.77 -25.98
N GLU A 105 2.01 -23.19 -25.82
CA GLU A 105 2.42 -24.41 -25.11
C GLU A 105 2.19 -24.30 -23.59
N ASP A 106 2.05 -23.08 -23.08
CA ASP A 106 1.83 -22.83 -21.65
C ASP A 106 0.36 -22.99 -21.21
N GLU A 107 -0.53 -23.27 -22.17
CA GLU A 107 -1.93 -23.64 -21.97
C GLU A 107 -2.66 -22.75 -20.91
N PRO A 108 -3.27 -23.24 -19.80
CA PRO A 108 -4.03 -22.36 -18.89
C PRO A 108 -3.12 -21.45 -18.06
N PHE A 109 -1.81 -21.68 -18.05
CA PHE A 109 -0.84 -20.91 -17.27
C PHE A 109 -0.27 -19.70 -18.03
N ARG A 110 -0.53 -19.61 -19.34
CA ARG A 110 -0.10 -18.49 -20.20
C ARG A 110 -0.30 -17.09 -19.57
N PRO A 111 -1.43 -16.76 -18.90
CA PRO A 111 -1.63 -15.44 -18.30
C PRO A 111 -0.74 -15.13 -17.09
N PHE A 112 -0.10 -16.14 -16.50
CA PHE A 112 0.75 -16.05 -15.32
C PHE A 112 2.25 -16.04 -15.66
N ILE A 113 2.61 -16.21 -16.93
CA ILE A 113 4.01 -16.22 -17.39
C ILE A 113 4.49 -14.81 -17.67
N GLY A 114 5.71 -14.52 -17.20
CA GLY A 114 6.35 -13.21 -17.29
C GLY A 114 6.79 -12.69 -15.93
N ALA A 115 7.42 -11.52 -15.91
CA ALA A 115 7.78 -10.84 -14.68
C ALA A 115 6.54 -10.58 -13.82
N ASP A 116 6.69 -10.76 -12.51
CA ASP A 116 5.71 -10.32 -11.54
C ASP A 116 6.16 -9.01 -10.92
N CYS A 117 5.56 -7.91 -11.36
CA CYS A 117 5.77 -6.58 -10.82
C CYS A 117 4.46 -5.98 -10.31
N THR A 118 3.52 -6.84 -9.90
CA THR A 118 2.17 -6.45 -9.47
C THR A 118 2.23 -5.44 -8.33
N SER A 119 3.03 -5.71 -7.29
CA SER A 119 3.19 -4.79 -6.15
C SER A 119 3.89 -3.48 -6.51
N ILE A 120 4.84 -3.51 -7.46
CA ILE A 120 5.55 -2.30 -7.90
C ILE A 120 4.61 -1.40 -8.72
N TRP A 121 3.88 -1.99 -9.66
CA TRP A 121 2.91 -1.27 -10.47
C TRP A 121 1.79 -0.69 -9.62
N ASP A 122 1.31 -1.50 -8.68
CA ASP A 122 0.29 -1.07 -7.75
C ASP A 122 0.72 0.17 -6.95
N ALA A 123 1.85 0.07 -6.23
CA ALA A 123 2.41 1.17 -5.48
C ALA A 123 2.66 2.42 -6.36
N ALA A 124 3.09 2.24 -7.62
CA ALA A 124 3.29 3.35 -8.55
C ALA A 124 1.97 4.05 -8.90
N THR A 125 0.86 3.31 -8.96
CA THR A 125 -0.48 3.85 -9.20
C THR A 125 -1.22 4.29 -7.93
N SER A 126 -0.72 3.94 -6.74
CA SER A 126 -1.25 4.39 -5.45
C SER A 126 -0.64 5.72 -4.97
N GLY A 127 0.53 6.10 -5.48
CA GLY A 127 1.19 7.36 -5.20
C GLY A 127 2.62 7.21 -4.68
N SER A 128 3.34 8.33 -4.61
CA SER A 128 4.76 8.35 -4.19
C SER A 128 5.02 7.76 -2.78
N PRO A 129 4.17 8.03 -1.77
CA PRO A 129 4.33 7.41 -0.44
C PRO A 129 4.23 5.87 -0.50
N SER A 130 3.34 5.32 -1.33
CA SER A 130 3.17 3.87 -1.47
C SER A 130 4.42 3.18 -2.04
N ILE A 131 5.13 3.81 -2.99
CA ILE A 131 6.43 3.30 -3.49
C ILE A 131 7.47 3.30 -2.38
N SER A 132 7.49 4.34 -1.55
CA SER A 132 8.46 4.46 -0.46
C SER A 132 8.20 3.40 0.62
N VAL A 133 6.93 3.11 0.95
CA VAL A 133 6.57 1.99 1.83
C VAL A 133 6.99 0.65 1.23
N LEU A 134 6.76 0.44 -0.08
CA LEU A 134 7.18 -0.79 -0.75
C LEU A 134 8.69 -0.98 -0.66
N LEU A 135 9.48 0.08 -0.88
CA LEU A 135 10.93 0.03 -0.72
C LEU A 135 11.35 -0.30 0.71
N LEU A 136 10.71 0.31 1.70
CA LEU A 136 10.94 -0.02 3.11
C LEU A 136 10.64 -1.50 3.38
N ALA A 137 9.51 -2.02 2.87
CA ALA A 137 9.16 -3.42 3.01
C ALA A 137 10.22 -4.34 2.38
N CYS A 138 10.78 -3.98 1.23
CA CYS A 138 11.90 -4.72 0.62
C CYS A 138 13.16 -4.67 1.49
N MET A 139 13.51 -3.51 2.06
CA MET A 139 14.66 -3.39 2.96
C MET A 139 14.48 -4.21 4.24
N LEU A 140 13.27 -4.20 4.81
CA LEU A 140 12.91 -5.01 5.97
C LEU A 140 12.98 -6.50 5.64
N ALA A 141 12.48 -6.92 4.48
CA ALA A 141 12.56 -8.31 4.05
C ALA A 141 14.02 -8.79 3.86
N ASP A 142 14.93 -7.91 3.47
CA ASP A 142 16.37 -8.20 3.31
C ASP A 142 17.15 -8.15 4.64
N ALA A 143 16.67 -7.36 5.61
CA ALA A 143 17.37 -7.14 6.88
C ALA A 143 17.40 -8.38 7.80
N TRP A 144 16.51 -9.35 7.61
CA TRP A 144 16.43 -10.56 8.42
C TRP A 144 16.64 -11.82 7.59
N ASP A 145 17.45 -12.74 8.11
CA ASP A 145 17.55 -14.09 7.53
C ASP A 145 16.20 -14.80 7.61
N ALA A 146 15.91 -15.66 6.64
CA ALA A 146 14.62 -16.34 6.51
C ALA A 146 14.25 -17.14 7.77
N LYS A 147 15.24 -17.62 8.54
CA LYS A 147 15.02 -18.33 9.80
C LYS A 147 14.71 -17.41 10.99
N THR A 148 15.17 -16.17 10.92
CA THR A 148 14.97 -15.14 11.95
C THR A 148 13.76 -14.25 11.69
N ALA A 149 13.20 -14.28 10.48
CA ALA A 149 11.94 -13.65 10.15
C ALA A 149 10.76 -14.41 10.79
N ILE A 150 10.62 -14.28 12.11
CA ILE A 150 9.48 -14.80 12.87
C ILE A 150 8.29 -13.84 12.74
N SER A 151 7.49 -14.06 11.68
CA SER A 151 6.16 -13.49 11.43
C SER A 151 6.00 -11.96 11.48
N ILE A 152 5.50 -11.39 10.39
CA ILE A 152 4.78 -10.10 10.39
C ILE A 152 3.31 -10.38 10.69
#